data_AF-A0A8T4HX66-F1
#
_entry.id   AF-A0A8T4HX66-F1
#
_cell.length_a   1.000
_cell.length_b   1.000
_cell.length_c   1.000
_cell.angle_alpha   90.00
_cell.angle_beta   90.00
_cell.angle_gamma   90.00
#
_symmetry.space_group_name_H-M   'P 1'
#
loop_
_entity.id
_entity.type
_entity.pdbx_description
1 polymer ?
#
loop_
_entity_poly.entity_id
_entity_poly.type
_entity_poly.pdbx_seq_one_letter_code
_entity_poly.pdbx_strand_id
1 'polypeptide(L)'
;MPIPVCSLINNENQKIAADGAYHVVRFPFGGGESYDEEGMHQVRQPDGYEVTNWRADDRSGLIWPSVEGWGVITAMIQWEDGNYSELRDQLVRDPLGLTDNPVDTTATDHRRPSPGMQCFTKHHELFVHPDIPLAVRVAHNDSASRDLVHAQFKLAIHT
;
A
#
# COMPACT_ATOMS: atom_id res chain seq x y z
N MET A 1 24.49 10.06 6.23
CA MET A 1 24.16 8.62 6.26
C MET A 1 23.28 8.33 5.04
N PRO A 2 23.32 7.13 4.44
CA PRO A 2 22.34 6.76 3.42
C PRO A 2 20.93 6.84 4.02
N ILE A 3 19.94 7.21 3.20
CA ILE A 3 18.53 7.25 3.59
C ILE A 3 17.96 5.86 3.33
N PRO A 4 17.44 5.13 4.34
CA PRO A 4 16.72 3.88 4.12
C PRO A 4 15.53 4.11 3.19
N VAL A 5 15.44 3.34 2.11
CA VAL A 5 14.38 3.46 1.11
C VAL A 5 13.80 2.10 0.75
N CYS A 6 12.48 2.03 0.69
CA CYS A 6 11.72 0.95 0.08
C CYS A 6 10.84 1.54 -1.02
N SER A 7 10.84 0.94 -2.21
CA SER A 7 10.02 1.35 -3.33
C SER A 7 9.39 0.13 -3.95
N LEU A 8 8.07 0.04 -3.88
CA LEU A 8 7.28 -1.05 -4.43
C LEU A 8 6.50 -0.58 -5.65
N ILE A 9 6.43 -1.43 -6.67
CA ILE A 9 5.66 -1.20 -7.89
C ILE A 9 4.89 -2.47 -8.26
N ASN A 10 3.67 -2.30 -8.73
CA ASN A 10 2.89 -3.37 -9.34
C ASN A 10 2.21 -2.85 -10.61
N ASN A 11 2.47 -3.51 -11.73
CA ASN A 11 1.88 -3.24 -13.04
C ASN A 11 0.86 -4.31 -13.45
N GLU A 12 0.68 -5.36 -12.64
CA GLU A 12 -0.34 -6.36 -12.89
C GLU A 12 -1.69 -5.88 -12.38
N ASN A 13 -2.75 -6.16 -13.14
CA ASN A 13 -4.12 -5.86 -12.71
C ASN A 13 -4.42 -6.56 -11.38
N GLN A 14 -4.80 -5.76 -10.39
CA GLN A 14 -5.20 -6.22 -9.08
C GLN A 14 -6.68 -5.93 -8.86
N LYS A 15 -7.48 -6.99 -8.80
CA LYS A 15 -8.93 -6.90 -8.67
C LYS A 15 -9.34 -6.54 -7.24
N ILE A 16 -10.11 -5.47 -7.10
CA ILE A 16 -10.71 -5.01 -5.85
C ILE A 16 -12.20 -5.34 -5.87
N ALA A 17 -12.73 -5.81 -4.75
CA ALA A 17 -14.12 -6.24 -4.65
C ALA A 17 -15.08 -5.06 -4.52
N ALA A 18 -16.28 -5.21 -5.08
CA ALA A 18 -17.40 -4.27 -4.91
C ALA A 18 -18.17 -4.50 -3.59
N ASP A 19 -17.43 -4.55 -2.48
CA ASP A 19 -17.99 -4.73 -1.14
C ASP A 19 -17.96 -3.46 -0.29
N GLY A 20 -17.42 -2.36 -0.84
CA GLY A 20 -17.27 -1.08 -0.15
C GLY A 20 -16.23 -1.08 0.98
N ALA A 21 -15.55 -2.21 1.22
CA ALA A 21 -14.50 -2.34 2.19
C ALA A 21 -13.18 -1.80 1.64
N TYR A 22 -12.24 -1.54 2.56
CA TYR A 22 -10.87 -1.20 2.19
C TYR A 22 -10.05 -2.47 2.00
N HIS A 23 -9.36 -2.56 0.88
CA HIS A 23 -8.47 -3.66 0.51
C HIS A 23 -7.03 -3.19 0.53
N VAL A 24 -6.12 -4.04 1.03
CA VAL A 24 -4.67 -3.77 0.96
C VAL A 24 -4.21 -3.87 -0.48
N VAL A 25 -3.42 -2.88 -0.91
CA VAL A 25 -2.75 -2.95 -2.22
C VAL A 25 -1.54 -3.86 -2.09
N ARG A 26 -1.55 -4.96 -2.84
CA ARG A 26 -0.51 -6.00 -2.81
C ARG A 26 0.58 -5.75 -3.86
N PHE A 27 1.80 -6.13 -3.51
CA PHE A 27 3.00 -5.98 -4.34
C PHE A 27 3.77 -7.30 -4.44
N PRO A 28 4.42 -7.59 -5.58
CA PRO A 28 5.29 -8.74 -5.71
C PRO A 28 6.60 -8.54 -4.94
N PHE A 29 7.14 -9.63 -4.40
CA PHE A 29 8.50 -9.65 -3.84
C PHE A 29 9.55 -9.84 -4.94
N GLY A 30 10.65 -9.09 -4.88
CA GLY A 30 11.83 -9.28 -5.74
C GLY A 30 11.52 -9.28 -7.25
N GLY A 31 11.42 -8.09 -7.86
CA GLY A 31 11.26 -7.96 -9.31
C GLY A 31 10.88 -6.55 -9.77
N GLY A 32 11.01 -6.29 -11.07
CA GLY A 32 10.61 -5.02 -11.69
C GLY A 32 11.48 -3.82 -11.26
N GLU A 33 10.84 -2.65 -11.14
CA GLU A 33 11.45 -1.40 -10.62
C GLU A 33 11.35 -1.30 -9.08
N SER A 34 11.05 -2.41 -8.40
CA SER A 34 11.04 -2.41 -6.93
C SER A 34 12.46 -2.36 -6.37
N TYR A 35 12.65 -1.63 -5.27
CA TYR A 35 13.92 -1.47 -4.57
C TYR A 35 13.70 -1.65 -3.06
N ASP A 36 14.49 -2.53 -2.44
CA ASP A 36 14.36 -2.87 -1.01
C ASP A 36 15.70 -3.36 -0.44
N GLU A 37 16.73 -2.51 -0.47
CA GLU A 37 18.07 -2.88 0.03
C GLU A 37 18.09 -3.15 1.55
N GLU A 38 17.17 -2.53 2.27
CA GLU A 38 17.07 -2.60 3.73
C GLU A 38 16.14 -3.72 4.23
N GLY A 39 15.60 -4.54 3.33
CA GLY A 39 14.77 -5.69 3.68
C GLY A 39 13.43 -5.34 4.32
N MET A 40 12.82 -4.22 3.95
CA MET A 40 11.53 -3.75 4.47
C MET A 40 10.32 -4.47 3.86
N HIS A 41 10.49 -5.18 2.75
CA HIS A 41 9.44 -5.90 2.04
C HIS A 41 9.88 -7.30 1.60
N GLN A 42 9.86 -8.25 2.54
CA GLN A 42 10.43 -9.59 2.35
C GLN A 42 9.37 -10.70 2.41
N VAL A 43 9.55 -11.78 1.64
CA VAL A 43 8.63 -12.94 1.63
C VAL A 43 8.41 -13.49 3.04
N ARG A 44 9.49 -13.58 3.81
CA ARG A 44 9.48 -13.93 5.22
C ARG A 44 9.38 -12.63 6.03
N GLN A 45 8.25 -12.47 6.70
CA GLN A 45 7.91 -11.28 7.49
C GLN A 45 8.64 -11.32 8.85
N PRO A 46 8.81 -10.17 9.53
CA PRO A 46 9.50 -10.10 10.82
C PRO A 46 8.90 -10.98 11.92
N ASP A 47 7.58 -11.24 11.85
CA ASP A 47 6.85 -12.12 12.78
C ASP A 47 6.98 -13.62 12.43
N GLY A 48 7.77 -13.96 11.40
CA GLY A 48 8.01 -15.34 10.96
C GLY A 48 6.97 -15.89 9.98
N TYR A 49 5.93 -15.12 9.63
CA TYR A 49 5.00 -15.53 8.58
C TYR A 49 5.69 -15.55 7.21
N GLU A 50 5.33 -16.51 6.36
CA GLU A 50 5.88 -16.65 5.01
C GLU A 50 4.77 -16.52 3.96
N VAL A 51 4.91 -15.51 3.09
CA VAL A 51 3.95 -15.27 2.01
C VAL A 51 4.25 -16.18 0.82
N THR A 52 3.37 -17.15 0.55
CA THR A 52 3.55 -18.10 -0.57
C THR A 52 2.94 -17.61 -1.89
N ASN A 53 1.91 -16.75 -1.82
CA ASN A 53 1.25 -16.17 -3.00
C ASN A 53 0.90 -14.71 -2.74
N TRP A 54 1.75 -13.81 -3.22
CA TRP A 54 1.56 -12.37 -3.05
C TRP A 54 0.24 -11.86 -3.65
N ARG A 55 -0.31 -12.49 -4.69
CA ARG A 55 -1.56 -12.01 -5.31
C ARG A 55 -2.78 -12.17 -4.41
N ALA A 56 -2.72 -13.09 -3.43
CA ALA A 56 -3.84 -13.43 -2.58
C ALA A 56 -3.64 -13.04 -1.11
N ASP A 57 -2.43 -12.61 -0.73
CA ASP A 57 -2.05 -12.39 0.65
C ASP A 57 -1.78 -10.91 0.92
N ASP A 58 -2.57 -10.31 1.82
CA ASP A 58 -2.45 -8.89 2.18
C ASP A 58 -1.11 -8.57 2.86
N ARG A 59 -0.37 -9.55 3.39
CA ARG A 59 0.98 -9.32 3.93
C ARG A 59 1.98 -8.91 2.85
N SER A 60 1.69 -9.19 1.58
CA SER A 60 2.47 -8.67 0.45
C SER A 60 2.21 -7.19 0.14
N GLY A 61 1.30 -6.53 0.85
CA GLY A 61 1.13 -5.07 0.77
C GLY A 61 1.92 -4.29 1.82
N LEU A 62 2.66 -4.98 2.70
CA LEU A 62 3.29 -4.38 3.86
C LEU A 62 4.71 -3.91 3.57
N ILE A 63 5.03 -2.71 4.04
CA ILE A 63 6.40 -2.25 4.28
C ILE A 63 6.61 -2.25 5.79
N TRP A 64 7.63 -2.97 6.26
CA TRP A 64 8.11 -2.95 7.63
C TRP A 64 9.30 -2.00 7.70
N PRO A 65 9.18 -0.82 8.32
CA PRO A 65 10.31 0.12 8.41
C PRO A 65 11.57 -0.55 8.95
N SER A 66 12.74 -0.29 8.38
CA SER A 66 13.98 -0.92 8.87
C SER A 66 14.52 -0.25 10.14
N VAL A 67 14.15 1.01 10.36
CA VAL A 67 14.58 1.85 11.49
C VAL A 67 13.44 2.78 11.93
N GLU A 68 13.54 3.33 13.14
CA GLU A 68 12.69 4.43 13.57
C GLU A 68 13.09 5.74 12.89
N GLY A 69 12.13 6.63 12.64
CA GLY A 69 12.43 7.95 12.10
C GLY A 69 11.22 8.67 11.52
N TRP A 70 11.49 9.75 10.78
CA TRP A 70 10.49 10.47 10.00
C TRP A 70 10.36 9.83 8.62
N GLY A 71 9.26 9.10 8.42
CA GLY A 71 8.92 8.44 7.17
C GLY A 71 8.27 9.39 6.18
N VAL A 72 8.86 9.53 5.00
CA VAL A 72 8.30 10.20 3.84
C VAL A 72 7.69 9.15 2.93
N ILE A 73 6.36 9.19 2.79
CA ILE A 73 5.59 8.18 2.07
C ILE A 73 5.06 8.78 0.78
N THR A 74 5.23 8.02 -0.31
CA THR A 74 4.64 8.35 -1.61
C THR A 74 3.87 7.15 -2.15
N ALA A 75 2.65 7.38 -2.64
CA ALA A 75 1.85 6.37 -3.31
C ALA A 75 1.35 6.87 -4.66
N MET A 76 1.24 5.94 -5.61
CA MET A 76 0.56 6.14 -6.89
C MET A 76 -0.47 5.03 -7.06
N ILE A 77 -1.69 5.39 -7.43
CA ILE A 77 -2.81 4.46 -7.56
C ILE A 77 -3.51 4.79 -8.88
N GLN A 78 -3.58 3.81 -9.78
CA GLN A 78 -4.31 3.95 -11.03
C GLN A 78 -5.36 2.86 -11.14
N TRP A 79 -6.61 3.29 -11.30
CA TRP A 79 -7.76 2.40 -11.54
C TRP A 79 -8.17 2.43 -12.98
N GLU A 80 -8.65 1.30 -13.50
CA GLU A 80 -9.41 1.30 -14.73
C GLU A 80 -10.63 2.23 -14.68
N ASP A 81 -11.16 2.59 -15.84
CA ASP A 81 -12.42 3.32 -15.95
C ASP A 81 -13.60 2.51 -15.39
N GLY A 82 -14.61 3.21 -14.87
CA GLY A 82 -15.73 2.57 -14.21
C GLY A 82 -16.86 3.53 -13.81
N ASN A 83 -17.95 2.96 -13.32
CA ASN A 83 -19.15 3.69 -12.90
C ASN A 83 -19.05 4.08 -11.42
N TYR A 84 -17.87 4.51 -10.99
CA TYR A 84 -17.67 5.00 -9.64
C TYR A 84 -18.53 6.24 -9.40
N SER A 85 -18.98 6.42 -8.17
CA SER A 85 -19.34 7.77 -7.69
C SER A 85 -18.35 8.27 -6.63
N GLU A 86 -17.58 7.35 -6.04
CA GLU A 86 -16.51 7.65 -5.09
C GLU A 86 -15.40 6.59 -5.14
N LEU A 87 -14.16 7.08 -5.08
CA LEU A 87 -12.95 6.30 -4.89
C LEU A 87 -12.28 6.75 -3.60
N ARG A 88 -11.71 5.81 -2.86
CA ARG A 88 -11.09 6.06 -1.56
C ARG A 88 -9.71 5.44 -1.49
N ASP A 89 -8.80 6.13 -0.83
CA ASP A 89 -7.53 5.58 -0.43
C ASP A 89 -7.10 6.14 0.92
N GLN A 90 -6.26 5.36 1.60
CA GLN A 90 -5.71 5.71 2.90
C GLN A 90 -4.34 5.08 3.07
N LEU A 91 -3.53 5.73 3.90
CA LEU A 91 -2.37 5.09 4.51
C LEU A 91 -2.80 4.53 5.86
N VAL A 92 -2.20 3.42 6.25
CA VAL A 92 -2.54 2.76 7.50
C VAL A 92 -1.30 2.16 8.13
N ARG A 93 -1.15 2.42 9.42
CA ARG A 93 -0.27 1.67 10.30
C ARG A 93 -1.03 0.43 10.77
N ASP A 94 -0.36 -0.70 10.74
CA ASP A 94 -0.89 -1.98 11.15
C ASP A 94 -2.26 -2.34 10.51
N PRO A 95 -2.33 -2.45 9.17
CA PRO A 95 -3.58 -2.76 8.46
C PRO A 95 -4.24 -4.07 8.88
N LEU A 96 -3.49 -5.02 9.44
CA LEU A 96 -3.91 -6.40 9.71
C LEU A 96 -4.05 -6.74 11.20
N GLY A 97 -3.80 -5.76 12.08
CA GLY A 97 -3.91 -5.93 13.53
C GLY A 97 -2.86 -6.86 14.14
N LEU A 98 -1.62 -6.66 13.73
CA LEU A 98 -0.42 -7.37 14.20
C LEU A 98 0.17 -6.73 15.48
N THR A 99 -0.32 -5.56 15.89
CA THR A 99 0.15 -4.77 17.03
C THR A 99 -1.00 -4.41 17.99
N ASP A 100 -0.68 -3.77 19.11
CA ASP A 100 -1.66 -3.33 20.12
C ASP A 100 -2.51 -2.12 19.68
N ASN A 101 -2.15 -1.44 18.58
CA ASN A 101 -2.92 -0.33 18.00
C ASN A 101 -3.26 -0.60 16.53
N PRO A 102 -4.22 -1.52 16.28
CA PRO A 102 -4.53 -2.00 14.94
C PRO A 102 -5.27 -0.93 14.12
N VAL A 103 -5.04 -0.93 12.81
CA VAL A 103 -5.80 -0.13 11.84
C VAL A 103 -5.74 1.38 12.14
N ASP A 104 -4.56 1.88 12.45
CA ASP A 104 -4.32 3.31 12.68
C ASP A 104 -4.16 4.04 11.34
N THR A 105 -5.26 4.62 10.85
CA THR A 105 -5.35 5.23 9.53
C THR A 105 -4.96 6.70 9.53
N THR A 106 -4.26 7.13 8.48
CA THR A 106 -3.95 8.53 8.21
C THR A 106 -4.00 8.82 6.70
N ALA A 107 -4.00 10.10 6.33
CA ALA A 107 -4.09 10.55 4.94
C ALA A 107 -5.25 9.86 4.19
N THR A 108 -6.43 9.80 4.81
CA THR A 108 -7.63 9.22 4.22
C THR A 108 -8.28 10.23 3.28
N ASP A 109 -8.40 9.87 2.01
CA ASP A 109 -9.01 10.72 0.99
C ASP A 109 -10.17 10.01 0.31
N HIS A 110 -11.27 10.73 0.13
CA HIS A 110 -12.41 10.33 -0.70
C HIS A 110 -12.51 11.30 -1.88
N ARG A 111 -12.62 10.77 -3.09
CA ARG A 111 -12.60 11.58 -4.32
C ARG A 111 -13.71 11.15 -5.27
N ARG A 112 -14.27 12.13 -5.98
CA ARG A 112 -15.10 11.87 -7.15
C ARG A 112 -14.22 11.40 -8.31
N PRO A 113 -14.73 10.53 -9.20
CA PRO A 113 -13.96 10.09 -10.37
C PRO A 113 -13.79 11.23 -11.38
N SER A 114 -12.64 11.25 -12.06
CA SER A 114 -12.47 11.94 -13.34
C SER A 114 -13.07 11.13 -14.49
N PRO A 115 -13.25 11.68 -15.69
CA PRO A 115 -13.57 10.86 -16.87
C PRO A 115 -12.44 9.86 -17.18
N GLY A 116 -12.79 8.60 -17.46
CA GLY A 116 -11.85 7.56 -17.91
C GLY A 116 -11.05 6.91 -16.77
N MET A 117 -9.78 6.59 -17.03
CA MET A 117 -8.87 6.04 -16.03
C MET A 117 -8.71 7.00 -14.84
N GLN A 118 -8.60 6.46 -13.63
CA GLN A 118 -8.46 7.26 -12.41
C GLN A 118 -7.01 7.23 -11.96
N CYS A 119 -6.33 8.38 -11.97
CA CYS A 119 -4.90 8.45 -11.67
C CYS A 119 -4.65 9.35 -10.46
N PHE A 120 -4.27 8.75 -9.34
CA PHE A 120 -4.03 9.46 -8.10
C PHE A 120 -2.60 9.27 -7.62
N THR A 121 -2.04 10.35 -7.11
CA THR A 121 -0.80 10.34 -6.34
C THR A 121 -1.07 10.87 -4.94
N LYS A 122 -0.31 10.38 -3.97
CA LYS A 122 -0.38 10.82 -2.58
C LYS A 122 1.02 10.97 -2.03
N HIS A 123 1.19 11.99 -1.21
CA HIS A 123 2.34 12.18 -0.37
C HIS A 123 1.89 12.38 1.08
N HIS A 124 2.60 11.79 2.02
CA HIS A 124 2.32 11.95 3.44
C HIS A 124 3.58 11.67 4.26
N GLU A 125 3.60 12.18 5.49
CA GLU A 125 4.75 12.03 6.36
C GLU A 125 4.30 11.66 7.76
N LEU A 126 5.05 10.77 8.42
CA LEU A 126 4.77 10.32 9.78
C LEU A 126 5.98 9.71 10.46
N PHE A 127 5.94 9.63 11.80
CA PHE A 127 6.84 8.75 12.54
C PHE A 127 6.57 7.28 12.24
N VAL A 128 7.63 6.55 11.91
CA VAL A 128 7.62 5.12 11.58
C VAL A 128 8.43 4.32 12.59
N HIS A 129 8.06 3.06 12.79
CA HIS A 129 8.69 2.15 13.73
C HIS A 129 8.84 0.75 13.10
N PRO A 130 9.95 0.03 13.34
CA PRO A 130 10.16 -1.28 12.72
C PRO A 130 9.11 -2.34 13.03
N ASP A 131 8.48 -2.25 14.20
CA ASP A 131 7.47 -3.20 14.64
C ASP A 131 6.06 -2.88 14.11
N ILE A 132 5.89 -1.77 13.37
CA ILE A 132 4.60 -1.29 12.88
C ILE A 132 4.61 -1.26 11.35
N PRO A 133 3.97 -2.24 10.68
CA PRO A 133 3.94 -2.26 9.24
C PRO A 133 3.04 -1.17 8.68
N LEU A 134 3.38 -0.70 7.50
CA LEU A 134 2.62 0.30 6.75
C LEU A 134 1.99 -0.34 5.52
N ALA A 135 0.81 0.14 5.12
CA ALA A 135 0.22 -0.18 3.83
C ALA A 135 -0.57 0.98 3.24
N VAL A 136 -0.79 0.88 1.93
CA VAL A 136 -1.83 1.62 1.21
C VAL A 136 -3.06 0.72 1.14
N ARG A 137 -4.23 1.27 1.49
CA ARG A 137 -5.51 0.61 1.25
C ARG A 137 -6.38 1.43 0.34
N VAL A 138 -7.21 0.75 -0.42
CA VAL A 138 -8.11 1.34 -1.41
C VAL A 138 -9.54 0.82 -1.27
N ALA A 139 -10.52 1.62 -1.66
CA ALA A 139 -11.91 1.20 -1.77
C ALA A 139 -12.62 1.95 -2.90
N HIS A 140 -13.71 1.37 -3.39
CA HIS A 140 -14.58 2.01 -4.38
C HIS A 140 -16.05 1.65 -4.11
N ASN A 141 -16.96 2.37 -4.76
CA ASN A 141 -18.40 2.13 -4.62
C ASN A 141 -19.12 1.75 -5.93
N ASP A 142 -18.37 1.40 -6.98
CA ASP A 142 -18.97 0.72 -8.13
C ASP A 142 -19.63 -0.61 -7.72
N SER A 143 -20.65 -1.02 -8.47
CA SER A 143 -21.40 -2.27 -8.30
C SER A 143 -20.66 -3.54 -8.75
N ALA A 144 -19.58 -3.38 -9.54
CA ALA A 144 -18.75 -4.47 -10.02
C ALA A 144 -17.33 -4.33 -9.49
N SER A 145 -16.64 -5.46 -9.31
CA SER A 145 -15.21 -5.47 -8.98
C SER A 145 -14.42 -4.70 -10.05
N ARG A 146 -13.40 -3.96 -9.60
CA ARG A 146 -12.57 -3.12 -10.46
C ARG A 146 -11.10 -3.40 -10.31
N ASP A 147 -10.37 -3.23 -11.40
CA ASP A 147 -8.94 -3.43 -11.40
C ASP A 147 -8.19 -2.14 -11.05
N LEU A 148 -7.29 -2.24 -10.08
CA LEU A 148 -6.10 -1.40 -10.05
C LEU A 148 -5.17 -1.86 -11.16
N VAL A 149 -4.90 -0.98 -12.13
CA VAL A 149 -4.05 -1.29 -13.29
C VAL A 149 -2.59 -0.91 -13.05
N HIS A 150 -2.33 -0.06 -12.06
CA HIS A 150 -0.98 0.30 -11.64
C HIS A 150 -0.97 0.80 -10.20
N ALA A 151 0.03 0.40 -9.42
CA ALA A 151 0.24 0.91 -8.08
C ALA A 151 1.73 1.08 -7.75
N GLN A 152 2.03 2.09 -6.93
CA GLN A 152 3.33 2.26 -6.28
C GLN A 152 3.12 2.60 -4.80
N PHE A 153 4.02 2.10 -3.96
CA PHE A 153 4.09 2.44 -2.55
C PHE A 153 5.56 2.56 -2.12
N LYS A 154 5.94 3.73 -1.64
CA LYS A 154 7.34 4.08 -1.35
C LYS A 154 7.47 4.68 0.03
N LEU A 155 8.55 4.34 0.71
CA LEU A 155 8.96 4.85 2.01
C LEU A 155 10.43 5.28 1.94
N ALA A 156 10.72 6.50 2.38
CA ALA A 156 12.07 6.94 2.72
C ALA A 156 12.09 7.34 4.20
N ILE A 157 13.14 6.98 4.95
CA ILE A 157 13.20 7.24 6.40
C ILE A 157 14.32 8.22 6.71
N HIS A 158 13.97 9.35 7.31
CA HIS A 158 14.93 10.32 7.84
C HIS A 158 15.18 10.04 9.32
N THR A 159 16.44 9.74 9.67
CA THR A 159 16.89 9.42 11.03
C THR A 159 17.62 10.58 11.71
#